data_AF-A0A2A2GAA6-F1
#
_entry.id   AF-A0A2A2GAA6-F1
#
_cell.length_a   1.000
_cell.length_b   1.000
_cell.length_c   1.000
_cell.angle_alpha   90.00
_cell.angle_beta   90.00
_cell.angle_gamma   90.00
#
_symmetry.space_group_name_H-M   'P 1'
#
loop_
_entity.id
_entity.type
_entity.pdbx_description
1 polymer ?
#
loop_
_entity_poly.entity_id
_entity_poly.type
_entity_poly.pdbx_seq_one_letter_code
_entity_poly.pdbx_strand_id
1 'polypeptide(L)'
;MTDREISQDELDRLIDDASYLQDEAEAMQYVIDDVPYSKTPPDGRSIAEMLLFIDHAQTSYYRPIMEEAIDNPRPTHLDNFTHFKEDFEKDEEKLKNVHKILKKIAKHRAGLVNSIKNISLIDWETVVYRDDNQLLLFDLMQEMIRFERGILKDIADQVRIYNQEKKQQRDLEQRRSQRNDQHPTENKTGN
;
A
#
# COMPACT_ATOMS: atom_id res chain seq x y z
N MET A 1 17.76 18.33 -20.90
CA MET A 1 18.18 19.12 -19.73
C MET A 1 16.92 19.46 -18.97
N THR A 2 16.61 18.68 -17.94
CA THR A 2 15.63 19.07 -16.93
C THR A 2 16.35 19.98 -15.96
N ASP A 3 16.44 21.28 -16.29
CA ASP A 3 16.91 22.34 -15.37
C ASP A 3 15.83 22.60 -14.32
N ARG A 4 15.44 21.57 -13.56
CA ARG A 4 14.47 21.68 -12.48
C ARG A 4 15.25 21.65 -11.17
N GLU A 5 15.27 22.80 -10.52
CA GLU A 5 15.73 22.93 -9.14
C GLU A 5 14.65 22.41 -8.19
N ILE A 6 15.05 21.55 -7.23
CA ILE A 6 14.13 21.03 -6.21
C ILE A 6 14.15 21.96 -5.02
N SER A 7 13.00 22.51 -4.66
CA SER A 7 12.86 23.38 -3.50
C SER A 7 12.77 22.62 -2.19
N GLN A 8 13.14 23.25 -1.08
CA GLN A 8 12.94 22.67 0.26
C GLN A 8 11.45 22.38 0.54
N ASP A 9 10.54 23.23 0.08
CA ASP A 9 9.10 23.01 0.22
C ASP A 9 8.62 21.74 -0.50
N GLU A 10 9.21 21.42 -1.66
CA GLU A 10 8.91 20.18 -2.38
C GLU A 10 9.43 18.94 -1.64
N LEU A 11 10.62 19.05 -1.06
CA LEU A 11 11.21 17.99 -0.24
C LEU A 11 10.41 17.77 1.05
N ASP A 12 9.98 18.83 1.72
CA ASP A 12 9.15 18.76 2.93
C ASP A 12 7.81 18.06 2.63
N ARG A 13 7.19 18.34 1.48
CA ARG A 13 5.99 17.60 1.04
C ARG A 13 6.26 16.14 0.76
N LEU A 14 7.41 15.80 0.18
CA LEU A 14 7.79 14.40 -0.04
C LEU A 14 7.97 13.67 1.30
N ILE A 15 8.57 14.33 2.29
CA ILE A 15 8.71 13.82 3.67
C ILE A 15 7.33 13.60 4.30
N ASP A 16 6.45 14.61 4.24
CA ASP A 16 5.09 14.53 4.78
C ASP A 16 4.30 13.40 4.12
N ASP A 17 4.41 13.27 2.81
CA ASP A 17 3.74 12.20 2.06
C ASP A 17 4.26 10.81 2.45
N ALA A 18 5.57 10.65 2.66
CA ALA A 18 6.18 9.40 3.11
C ALA A 18 5.82 9.08 4.57
N SER A 19 5.78 10.09 5.45
CA SER A 19 5.34 9.96 6.84
C SER A 19 3.87 9.57 6.92
N TYR A 20 3.01 10.15 6.08
CA TYR A 20 1.61 9.74 5.99
C TYR A 20 1.45 8.26 5.65
N LEU A 21 2.26 7.72 4.73
CA LEU A 21 2.24 6.28 4.41
C LEU A 21 2.68 5.39 5.59
N GLN A 22 3.58 5.87 6.44
CA GLN A 22 3.95 5.19 7.69
C GLN A 22 2.74 5.13 8.62
N ASP A 23 2.10 6.27 8.86
CA ASP A 23 0.95 6.39 9.77
C ASP A 23 -0.21 5.50 9.31
N GLU A 24 -0.48 5.45 8.00
CA GLU A 24 -1.49 4.55 7.43
C GLU A 24 -1.16 3.07 7.68
N ALA A 25 0.09 2.66 7.52
CA ALA A 25 0.51 1.28 7.80
C ALA A 25 0.41 0.94 9.30
N GLU A 26 0.66 1.91 10.19
CA GLU A 26 0.47 1.76 11.64
C GLU A 26 -1.02 1.68 12.01
N ALA A 27 -1.84 2.59 11.47
CA ALA A 27 -3.28 2.61 11.68
C ALA A 27 -3.94 1.31 11.20
N MET A 28 -3.51 0.78 10.05
CA MET A 28 -4.07 -0.44 9.49
C MET A 28 -3.89 -1.66 10.41
N GLN A 29 -2.84 -1.71 11.23
CA GLN A 29 -2.64 -2.80 12.19
C GLN A 29 -3.80 -2.93 13.19
N TYR A 30 -4.51 -1.84 13.49
CA TYR A 30 -5.61 -1.85 14.45
C TYR A 30 -6.94 -2.33 13.85
N VAL A 31 -7.08 -2.30 12.53
CA VAL A 31 -8.35 -2.57 11.84
C VAL A 31 -8.28 -3.78 10.90
N ILE A 32 -7.08 -4.29 10.61
CA ILE A 32 -6.89 -5.35 9.61
C ILE A 32 -7.61 -6.65 9.99
N ASP A 33 -7.75 -6.95 11.28
CA ASP A 33 -8.42 -8.16 11.77
C ASP A 33 -9.95 -8.12 11.59
N ASP A 34 -10.53 -6.94 11.37
CA ASP A 34 -11.97 -6.76 11.15
C ASP A 34 -12.41 -7.02 9.70
N VAL A 35 -11.45 -7.26 8.79
CA VAL A 35 -11.68 -7.45 7.35
C VAL A 35 -11.06 -8.75 6.84
N PRO A 36 -11.62 -9.37 5.79
CA PRO A 36 -11.12 -10.63 5.26
C PRO A 36 -9.85 -10.41 4.42
N TYR A 37 -8.76 -9.99 5.06
CA TYR A 37 -7.53 -9.52 4.40
C TYR A 37 -6.86 -10.55 3.48
N SER A 38 -7.10 -11.84 3.70
CA SER A 38 -6.56 -12.95 2.90
C SER A 38 -7.46 -13.35 1.74
N LYS A 39 -8.69 -12.84 1.67
CA LYS A 39 -9.65 -13.19 0.61
C LYS A 39 -9.32 -12.41 -0.66
N THR A 40 -9.12 -13.12 -1.75
CA THR A 40 -8.91 -12.53 -3.07
C THR A 40 -10.28 -12.21 -3.72
N PRO A 41 -10.54 -10.96 -4.13
CA PRO A 41 -11.72 -10.62 -4.92
C PRO A 41 -11.60 -11.17 -6.36
N PRO A 42 -12.71 -11.34 -7.11
CA PRO A 42 -12.68 -11.90 -8.46
C PRO A 42 -11.72 -11.21 -9.44
N ASP A 43 -11.62 -9.88 -9.36
CA ASP A 43 -10.86 -9.07 -10.32
C ASP A 43 -9.58 -8.45 -9.72
N GLY A 44 -8.99 -9.06 -8.68
CA GLY A 44 -7.85 -8.41 -8.05
C GLY A 44 -7.08 -9.24 -7.04
N ARG A 45 -6.27 -8.52 -6.25
CA ARG A 45 -5.43 -9.07 -5.19
C ARG A 45 -6.14 -8.99 -3.84
N SER A 46 -5.82 -9.91 -2.95
CA SER A 46 -6.21 -9.78 -1.53
C SER A 46 -5.47 -8.59 -0.88
N ILE A 47 -6.01 -8.06 0.22
CA ILE A 47 -5.35 -6.96 0.96
C ILE A 47 -3.94 -7.37 1.41
N ALA A 48 -3.77 -8.60 1.92
CA ALA A 48 -2.44 -9.07 2.34
C ALA A 48 -1.44 -9.15 1.17
N GLU A 49 -1.90 -9.54 -0.01
CA GLU A 49 -1.07 -9.57 -1.21
C GLU A 49 -0.72 -8.16 -1.70
N MET A 50 -1.66 -7.22 -1.64
CA MET A 50 -1.41 -5.81 -1.92
C MET A 50 -0.37 -5.20 -0.98
N LEU A 51 -0.46 -5.49 0.31
CA LEU A 51 0.54 -5.05 1.31
C LEU A 51 1.90 -5.70 1.07
N LEU A 52 1.94 -7.00 0.79
CA LEU A 52 3.19 -7.68 0.45
C LEU A 52 3.83 -7.08 -0.82
N PHE A 53 3.01 -6.69 -1.78
CA PHE A 53 3.46 -6.06 -3.01
C PHE A 53 4.06 -4.67 -2.79
N ILE A 54 3.50 -3.87 -1.86
CA ILE A 54 4.11 -2.62 -1.40
C ILE A 54 5.49 -2.88 -0.78
N ASP A 55 5.59 -3.84 0.15
CA ASP A 55 6.85 -4.17 0.82
C ASP A 55 7.92 -4.63 -0.19
N HIS A 56 7.53 -5.46 -1.16
CA HIS A 56 8.39 -5.89 -2.26
C HIS A 56 8.87 -4.70 -3.08
N ALA A 57 7.97 -3.88 -3.62
CA ALA A 57 8.34 -2.74 -4.46
C ALA A 57 9.33 -1.78 -3.77
N GLN A 58 9.12 -1.51 -2.48
CA GLN A 58 10.05 -0.68 -1.71
C GLN A 58 11.42 -1.34 -1.58
N THR A 59 11.49 -2.63 -1.27
CA THR A 59 12.73 -3.31 -0.88
C THR A 59 13.54 -3.86 -2.04
N SER A 60 12.89 -4.25 -3.15
CA SER A 60 13.56 -4.81 -4.33
C SER A 60 13.88 -3.76 -5.40
N TYR A 61 13.15 -2.65 -5.44
CA TYR A 61 13.25 -1.67 -6.53
C TYR A 61 13.58 -0.27 -6.04
N TYR A 62 12.64 0.43 -5.40
CA TYR A 62 12.81 1.86 -5.13
C TYR A 62 13.95 2.18 -4.17
N ARG A 63 14.09 1.42 -3.08
CA ARG A 63 15.17 1.66 -2.12
C ARG A 63 16.56 1.37 -2.71
N PRO A 64 16.82 0.22 -3.35
CA PRO A 64 18.10 -0.01 -4.02
C PRO A 64 18.47 1.07 -5.04
N ILE A 65 17.50 1.53 -5.85
CA ILE A 65 17.75 2.61 -6.82
C ILE A 65 18.10 3.92 -6.12
N MET A 66 17.37 4.30 -5.07
CA MET A 66 17.64 5.51 -4.30
C MET A 66 19.05 5.46 -3.68
N GLU A 67 19.40 4.34 -3.03
CA GLU A 67 20.71 4.14 -2.44
C GLU A 67 21.83 4.20 -3.50
N GLU A 68 21.66 3.54 -4.65
CA GLU A 68 22.64 3.61 -5.74
C GLU A 68 22.80 5.02 -6.31
N ALA A 69 21.70 5.76 -6.50
CA ALA A 69 21.75 7.11 -7.04
C ALA A 69 22.49 8.11 -6.13
N ILE A 70 22.45 7.89 -4.81
CA ILE A 70 23.10 8.76 -3.83
C ILE A 70 24.57 8.36 -3.62
N ASP A 71 24.85 7.05 -3.55
CA ASP A 71 26.18 6.55 -3.19
C ASP A 71 27.13 6.46 -4.39
N ASN A 72 26.62 6.50 -5.63
CA ASN A 72 27.40 6.32 -6.85
C ASN A 72 27.56 7.62 -7.64
N PRO A 73 28.80 8.04 -7.97
CA PRO A 73 29.01 9.21 -8.84
C PRO A 73 28.62 8.95 -10.30
N ARG A 74 28.34 7.69 -10.69
CA ARG A 74 27.85 7.36 -12.04
C ARG A 74 26.33 7.46 -12.08
N PRO A 75 25.75 7.88 -13.22
CA PRO A 75 24.31 7.87 -13.38
C PRO A 75 23.72 6.47 -13.15
N THR A 76 22.63 6.41 -12.39
CA THR A 76 21.87 5.17 -12.18
C THR A 76 20.96 4.94 -13.38
N HIS A 77 20.99 3.73 -13.93
CA HIS A 77 20.09 3.31 -14.99
C HIS A 77 19.09 2.32 -14.41
N LEU A 78 17.80 2.63 -14.51
CA LEU A 78 16.71 1.81 -13.99
C LEU A 78 16.66 0.43 -14.65
N ASP A 79 17.15 0.31 -15.88
CA ASP A 79 17.16 -0.95 -16.65
C ASP A 79 18.15 -1.98 -16.07
N ASN A 80 19.04 -1.54 -15.16
CA ASN A 80 19.89 -2.44 -14.39
C ASN A 80 19.15 -3.11 -13.22
N PHE A 81 17.92 -2.68 -12.94
CA PHE A 81 17.08 -3.20 -11.87
C PHE A 81 15.86 -3.89 -12.46
N THR A 82 15.62 -5.15 -12.08
CA THR A 82 14.37 -5.81 -12.43
C THR A 82 13.20 -5.03 -11.84
N HIS A 83 12.24 -4.63 -12.68
CA HIS A 83 11.10 -3.86 -12.19
C HIS A 83 10.28 -4.73 -11.23
N PHE A 84 9.90 -4.18 -10.07
CA PHE A 84 9.20 -4.91 -8.99
C PHE A 84 7.90 -5.62 -9.39
N LYS A 85 7.37 -5.34 -10.59
CA LYS A 85 6.17 -5.98 -11.14
C LYS A 85 6.49 -7.30 -11.82
N GLU A 86 7.71 -7.44 -12.33
CA GLU A 86 8.17 -8.56 -13.15
C GLU A 86 8.64 -9.73 -12.28
N ASP A 87 9.19 -9.44 -11.10
CA ASP A 87 9.75 -10.42 -10.18
C ASP A 87 8.94 -10.60 -8.89
N PHE A 88 7.74 -10.00 -8.81
CA PHE A 88 6.89 -10.20 -7.64
C PHE A 88 6.36 -11.63 -7.58
N GLU A 89 6.80 -12.35 -6.57
CA GLU A 89 6.30 -13.69 -6.26
C GLU A 89 5.43 -13.68 -5.00
N LYS A 90 4.26 -14.30 -5.11
CA LYS A 90 3.32 -14.45 -3.99
C LYS A 90 3.87 -15.47 -2.99
N ASP A 91 4.31 -14.97 -1.84
CA ASP A 91 4.80 -15.79 -0.74
C ASP A 91 3.65 -16.15 0.23
N GLU A 92 3.06 -17.33 0.04
CA GLU A 92 1.94 -17.83 0.85
C GLU A 92 2.28 -17.97 2.34
N GLU A 93 3.55 -18.12 2.71
CA GLU A 93 3.95 -18.16 4.12
C GLU A 93 3.87 -16.76 4.75
N LYS A 94 4.38 -15.74 4.05
CA LYS A 94 4.29 -14.35 4.51
C LYS A 94 2.84 -13.88 4.63
N LEU A 95 1.97 -14.28 3.70
CA LEU A 95 0.56 -13.87 3.71
C LEU A 95 -0.24 -14.37 4.92
N LYS A 96 0.22 -15.41 5.61
CA LYS A 96 -0.41 -15.89 6.85
C LYS A 96 -0.30 -14.89 8.00
N ASN A 97 0.66 -13.96 7.95
CA ASN A 97 0.91 -13.01 9.03
C ASN A 97 0.93 -11.57 8.52
N VAL A 98 -0.26 -11.04 8.25
CA VAL A 98 -0.45 -9.66 7.76
C VAL A 98 0.10 -8.62 8.72
N HIS A 99 0.01 -8.85 10.04
CA HIS A 99 0.61 -7.99 11.06
C HIS A 99 2.13 -7.86 10.92
N LYS A 100 2.81 -8.95 10.59
CA LYS A 100 4.26 -8.94 10.31
C LYS A 100 4.58 -8.15 9.04
N ILE A 101 3.73 -8.21 8.01
CA ILE A 101 3.87 -7.41 6.79
C ILE A 101 3.71 -5.92 7.12
N LEU A 102 2.63 -5.54 7.81
CA LEU A 102 2.37 -4.15 8.20
C LEU A 102 3.48 -3.56 9.06
N LYS A 103 3.98 -4.31 10.05
CA LYS A 103 5.13 -3.88 10.87
C LYS A 103 6.40 -3.65 10.06
N LYS A 104 6.64 -4.48 9.03
CA LYS A 104 7.77 -4.29 8.11
C LYS A 104 7.59 -3.03 7.28
N ILE A 105 6.41 -2.83 6.69
CA ILE A 105 6.10 -1.63 5.91
C ILE A 105 6.30 -0.38 6.77
N ALA A 106 5.70 -0.31 7.95
CA ALA A 106 5.85 0.83 8.86
C ALA A 106 7.34 1.09 9.20
N LYS A 107 8.11 0.03 9.51
CA LYS A 107 9.56 0.15 9.75
C LYS A 107 10.32 0.65 8.53
N HIS A 108 10.02 0.13 7.34
CA HIS A 108 10.67 0.53 6.09
C HIS A 108 10.33 1.99 5.74
N ARG A 109 9.11 2.45 6.01
CA ARG A 109 8.70 3.84 5.83
C ARG A 109 9.39 4.78 6.81
N ALA A 110 9.48 4.41 8.09
CA ALA A 110 10.27 5.18 9.05
C ALA A 110 11.74 5.30 8.62
N GLY A 111 12.32 4.20 8.11
CA GLY A 111 13.66 4.20 7.51
C GLY A 111 13.76 5.15 6.32
N LEU A 112 12.82 5.07 5.39
CA LEU A 112 12.75 5.93 4.21
C LEU A 112 12.62 7.41 4.58
N VAL A 113 11.72 7.78 5.48
CA VAL A 113 11.54 9.16 5.97
C VAL A 113 12.85 9.70 6.53
N ASN A 114 13.54 8.88 7.34
CA ASN A 114 14.85 9.26 7.88
C ASN A 114 15.90 9.40 6.79
N SER A 115 15.93 8.51 5.79
CA SER A 115 16.82 8.66 4.64
C SER A 115 16.54 9.97 3.91
N ILE A 116 15.27 10.27 3.61
CA ILE A 116 14.89 11.48 2.88
C ILE A 116 15.37 12.75 3.59
N LYS A 117 15.21 12.81 4.91
CA LYS A 117 15.65 13.94 5.74
C LYS A 117 17.17 14.14 5.79
N ASN A 118 17.94 13.09 5.53
CA ASN A 118 19.40 13.12 5.66
C ASN A 118 20.13 13.31 4.31
N ILE A 119 19.41 13.18 3.19
CA ILE A 119 19.94 13.42 1.85
C ILE A 119 20.02 14.94 1.63
N SER A 120 21.13 15.41 1.02
CA SER A 120 21.27 16.84 0.76
C SER A 120 20.29 17.29 -0.32
N LEU A 121 19.84 18.54 -0.27
CA LEU A 121 18.85 19.05 -1.24
C LEU A 121 19.31 18.88 -2.70
N ILE A 122 20.61 19.06 -2.96
CA ILE A 122 21.20 18.95 -4.31
C ILE A 122 21.14 17.51 -4.83
N ASP A 123 21.29 16.51 -3.95
CA ASP A 123 21.29 15.10 -4.38
C ASP A 123 19.92 14.65 -4.91
N TRP A 124 18.85 15.36 -4.58
CA TRP A 124 17.51 15.11 -5.13
C TRP A 124 17.37 15.46 -6.61
N GLU A 125 18.27 16.29 -7.12
CA GLU A 125 18.39 16.66 -8.53
C GLU A 125 19.24 15.64 -9.31
N THR A 126 19.69 14.56 -8.67
CA THR A 126 20.42 13.49 -9.34
C THR A 126 19.58 12.88 -10.47
N VAL A 127 20.17 12.80 -11.65
CA VAL A 127 19.53 12.21 -12.83
C VAL A 127 19.65 10.69 -12.77
N VAL A 128 18.50 10.04 -12.83
CA VAL A 128 18.35 8.61 -13.06
C VAL A 128 17.78 8.38 -14.48
N TYR A 129 18.21 7.32 -15.14
CA TYR A 129 17.86 7.03 -16.53
C TYR A 129 16.89 5.86 -16.62
N ARG A 130 15.78 6.04 -17.31
CA ARG A 130 14.84 4.98 -17.70
C ARG A 130 14.89 4.87 -19.22
N ASP A 131 15.53 3.82 -19.73
CA ASP A 131 15.93 3.75 -21.14
C ASP A 131 16.71 5.03 -21.54
N ASP A 132 16.26 5.72 -22.59
CA ASP A 132 16.81 6.98 -23.09
C ASP A 132 16.24 8.23 -22.39
N ASN A 133 15.34 8.07 -21.40
CA ASN A 133 14.68 9.17 -20.71
C ASN A 133 15.38 9.51 -19.39
N GLN A 134 15.59 10.80 -19.16
CA GLN A 134 16.09 11.33 -17.90
C GLN A 134 14.91 11.61 -16.95
N LEU A 135 14.98 11.13 -15.71
CA LEU A 135 14.16 11.64 -14.61
C LEU A 135 15.03 12.01 -13.41
N LEU A 136 14.51 12.87 -12.54
CA LEU A 136 15.19 13.17 -11.28
C LEU A 136 14.90 12.07 -10.25
N LEU A 137 15.84 11.84 -9.34
CA LEU A 137 15.64 10.96 -8.19
C LEU A 137 14.39 11.39 -7.41
N PHE A 138 14.18 12.69 -7.25
CA PHE A 138 12.96 13.24 -6.65
C PHE A 138 11.68 12.73 -7.33
N ASP A 139 11.64 12.74 -8.66
CA ASP A 139 10.47 12.31 -9.42
C ASP A 139 10.23 10.80 -9.28
N LEU A 140 11.31 9.99 -9.25
CA LEU A 140 11.20 8.56 -8.99
C LEU A 140 10.58 8.28 -7.61
N MET A 141 11.00 9.04 -6.60
CA MET A 141 10.46 8.88 -5.24
C MET A 141 9.01 9.35 -5.16
N GLN A 142 8.63 10.40 -5.89
CA GLN A 142 7.22 10.76 -6.04
C GLN A 142 6.40 9.67 -6.74
N GLU A 143 6.94 9.01 -7.77
CA GLU A 143 6.27 7.90 -8.44
C GLU A 143 5.99 6.75 -7.46
N MET A 144 6.96 6.40 -6.62
CA MET A 144 6.81 5.41 -5.55
C MET A 144 5.69 5.77 -4.57
N ILE A 145 5.68 7.01 -4.05
CA ILE A 145 4.63 7.49 -3.14
C ILE A 145 3.24 7.38 -3.80
N ARG A 146 3.12 7.82 -5.06
CA ARG A 146 1.84 7.74 -5.80
C ARG A 146 1.39 6.31 -6.02
N PHE A 147 2.31 5.42 -6.37
CA PHE A 147 2.05 4.00 -6.54
C PHE A 147 1.48 3.40 -5.25
N GLU A 148 2.10 3.66 -4.11
CA GLU A 148 1.65 3.12 -2.83
C GLU A 148 0.31 3.69 -2.38
N ARG A 149 0.12 5.01 -2.52
CA ARG A 149 -1.18 5.64 -2.28
C ARG A 149 -2.29 5.03 -3.13
N GLY A 150 -1.98 4.67 -4.38
CA GLY A 150 -2.89 3.96 -5.26
C GLY A 150 -3.33 2.61 -4.66
N ILE A 151 -2.38 1.81 -4.20
CA ILE A 151 -2.69 0.51 -3.58
C ILE A 151 -3.46 0.67 -2.27
N LEU A 152 -3.07 1.63 -1.41
CA LEU A 152 -3.79 1.88 -0.15
C LEU A 152 -5.23 2.33 -0.41
N LYS A 153 -5.47 3.11 -1.45
CA LYS A 153 -6.82 3.47 -1.90
C LYS A 153 -7.60 2.23 -2.33
N ASP A 154 -7.00 1.34 -3.11
CA ASP A 154 -7.64 0.09 -3.52
C ASP A 154 -8.01 -0.79 -2.31
N ILE A 155 -7.13 -0.85 -1.30
CA ILE A 155 -7.41 -1.54 -0.02
C ILE A 155 -8.61 -0.88 0.68
N ALA A 156 -8.61 0.45 0.81
CA ALA A 156 -9.71 1.18 1.45
C ALA A 156 -11.06 0.94 0.73
N ASP A 157 -11.05 0.88 -0.60
CA ASP A 157 -12.23 0.53 -1.38
C ASP A 157 -12.70 -0.90 -1.15
N GLN A 158 -11.79 -1.89 -1.06
CA GLN A 158 -12.16 -3.27 -0.70
C GLN A 158 -12.79 -3.35 0.70
N VAL A 159 -12.20 -2.66 1.69
CA VAL A 159 -12.74 -2.58 3.06
C VAL A 159 -14.14 -1.96 3.06
N ARG A 160 -14.34 -0.89 2.29
CA ARG A 160 -15.63 -0.22 2.15
C ARG A 160 -16.69 -1.14 1.56
N ILE A 161 -16.37 -1.86 0.48
CA ILE A 161 -17.27 -2.81 -0.16
C ILE A 161 -17.65 -3.93 0.81
N TYR A 162 -16.68 -4.53 1.49
CA TYR A 162 -16.92 -5.58 2.48
C TYR A 162 -17.86 -5.11 3.60
N ASN A 163 -17.63 -3.91 4.14
CA ASN A 163 -18.46 -3.35 5.20
C ASN A 163 -19.90 -3.06 4.73
N GLN A 164 -20.08 -2.66 3.48
CA GLN A 164 -21.41 -2.48 2.88
C GLN A 164 -22.15 -3.81 2.73
N GLU A 165 -21.48 -4.84 2.21
CA GLU A 165 -22.06 -6.19 2.05
C GLU A 165 -22.47 -6.77 3.42
N LYS A 166 -21.59 -6.67 4.43
CA LYS A 166 -21.87 -7.13 5.79
C LYS A 166 -23.04 -6.38 6.45
N LYS A 167 -23.23 -5.11 6.13
CA LYS A 167 -24.40 -4.34 6.60
C LYS A 167 -25.68 -4.83 5.92
N GLN A 168 -25.67 -4.99 4.60
CA GLN A 168 -26.82 -5.47 3.84
C GLN A 168 -27.26 -6.87 4.28
N GLN A 169 -26.31 -7.78 4.53
CA GLN A 169 -26.63 -9.13 5.03
C GLN A 169 -27.32 -9.09 6.40
N ARG A 170 -26.81 -8.29 7.34
CA ARG A 170 -27.44 -8.08 8.65
C ARG A 170 -28.86 -7.51 8.53
N ASP A 171 -29.06 -6.52 7.66
CA ASP A 171 -30.39 -5.93 7.44
C ASP A 171 -31.39 -6.95 6.85
N LEU A 172 -30.92 -7.83 5.96
CA LEU A 172 -31.73 -8.93 5.40
C LEU A 172 -32.08 -9.98 6.45
N GLU A 173 -31.12 -10.38 7.29
CA GLU A 173 -31.32 -11.34 8.37
C GLU A 173 -32.32 -10.82 9.41
N GLN A 174 -32.21 -9.55 9.82
CA GLN A 174 -33.15 -8.91 10.74
C GLN A 174 -34.58 -8.85 10.16
N ARG A 175 -34.71 -8.55 8.86
CA ARG A 175 -36.03 -8.57 8.19
C ARG A 175 -36.61 -9.98 8.11
N ARG A 176 -35.77 -11.02 7.95
CA ARG A 176 -36.19 -12.42 7.92
C ARG A 176 -36.61 -12.91 9.31
N SER A 177 -35.86 -12.58 10.37
CA SER A 177 -36.23 -12.96 11.74
C SER A 177 -37.54 -12.30 12.19
N GLN A 178 -37.72 -11.00 11.93
CA GLN A 178 -38.97 -10.30 12.22
C GLN A 178 -40.19 -10.88 11.48
N ARG A 179 -40.01 -11.45 10.29
CA ARG A 179 -41.08 -12.14 9.55
C ARG A 179 -41.40 -13.53 10.14
N ASN A 180 -40.40 -14.25 10.64
CA ASN A 180 -40.62 -15.55 11.29
C ASN A 180 -41.28 -15.41 12.67
N ASP A 181 -40.98 -14.34 13.42
CA ASP A 181 -41.61 -14.07 14.73
C ASP A 181 -43.09 -13.65 14.62
N GLN A 182 -43.56 -13.27 13.42
CA GLN A 182 -44.97 -12.93 13.15
C GLN A 182 -45.84 -14.13 12.74
N HIS A 183 -45.30 -15.35 12.71
CA HIS A 183 -46.11 -16.57 12.63
C HIS A 183 -46.07 -17.31 13.99
N PRO A 184 -46.91 -16.94 14.96
CA PRO A 184 -47.19 -17.81 16.08
C PRO A 184 -47.84 -19.09 15.55
N THR A 185 -47.33 -20.21 16.03
CA THR A 185 -47.91 -21.53 15.88
C THR A 185 -49.37 -21.52 16.33
N GLU A 186 -50.32 -21.63 15.39
CA GLU A 186 -51.66 -22.13 15.69
C GLU A 186 -51.51 -23.60 16.12
N ASN A 187 -51.29 -23.81 17.41
CA ASN A 187 -51.33 -25.12 18.02
C ASN A 187 -52.78 -25.44 18.40
N LYS A 188 -53.30 -26.48 17.75
CA LYS A 188 -54.39 -27.38 18.15
C LYS A 188 -55.04 -27.13 19.52
N THR A 189 -56.37 -26.92 19.50
CA THR A 189 -57.31 -27.52 20.46
C THR A 189 -58.70 -27.59 19.84
N GLY A 190 -59.35 -28.76 19.92
CA GLY A 190 -60.78 -28.91 19.65
C GLY A 190 -61.16 -30.30 19.13
N ASN A 191 -61.65 -31.14 20.04
CA ASN A 191 -62.20 -32.49 19.83
C ASN A 191 -63.22 -32.62 18.70
#